data_AF-A0A9J6GA57-F1
#
_entry.id   AF-A0A9J6GA57-F1
#
_cell.length_a   1.000
_cell.length_b   1.000
_cell.length_c   1.000
_cell.angle_alpha   90.00
_cell.angle_beta   90.00
_cell.angle_gamma   90.00
#
_symmetry.space_group_name_H-M   'P 1'
#
loop_
_entity.id
_entity.type
_entity.pdbx_description
1 polymer ?
#
loop_
_entity_poly.entity_id
_entity_poly.type
_entity_poly.pdbx_seq_one_letter_code
_entity_poly.pdbx_strand_id
1 'polypeptide(L)'
;MPYKQTTHCSFLWGWFNNSSRSGYLASHCELLSETRTSLFHAAGAIKTHMLYDEKRMCPEAKYVCVMRNPFDCCVSFYHHYKMYPIYGFENGTFEDFLQLFLEGDVDGGDYFDHLLSWYPHRNDSNVLCLRFVSFLT
;
A
#
# COMPACT_ATOMS: atom_id res chain seq x y z
N MET A 1 29.90 -9.30 18.90
CA MET A 1 29.34 -9.15 17.54
C MET A 1 28.24 -8.10 17.61
N PRO A 2 28.39 -6.88 17.09
CA PRO A 2 27.34 -5.88 17.25
C PRO A 2 26.37 -5.99 16.07
N TYR A 3 25.15 -6.41 16.39
CA TYR A 3 23.96 -6.30 15.55
C TYR A 3 23.75 -4.81 15.22
N LYS A 4 24.19 -4.42 14.02
CA LYS A 4 23.93 -3.08 13.50
C LYS A 4 22.44 -2.97 13.24
N GLN A 5 21.84 -1.98 13.90
CA GLN A 5 20.44 -1.57 13.77
C GLN A 5 20.03 -1.59 12.29
N THR A 6 19.12 -2.50 11.97
CA THR A 6 18.49 -2.62 10.67
C THR A 6 17.71 -1.34 10.40
N THR A 7 18.07 -0.71 9.29
CA THR A 7 17.45 0.46 8.69
C THR A 7 15.93 0.38 8.83
N HIS A 8 15.35 1.34 9.54
CA HIS A 8 13.93 1.60 9.58
C HIS A 8 13.43 1.81 8.14
N CYS A 9 12.96 0.75 7.49
CA CYS A 9 12.09 0.86 6.33
C CYS A 9 10.65 0.81 6.84
N SER A 10 10.33 1.80 7.68
CA SER A 10 8.95 2.23 7.88
C SER A 10 8.46 2.62 6.50
N PHE A 11 7.58 1.80 5.91
CA PHE A 11 6.77 2.24 4.78
C PHE A 11 6.34 3.67 5.07
N LEU A 12 6.71 4.61 4.21
CA LEU A 12 6.47 6.04 4.32
C LEU A 12 5.00 6.30 4.66
N TRP A 13 4.72 6.37 5.95
CA TRP A 13 3.46 6.74 6.59
C TRP A 13 3.70 7.87 7.61
N GLY A 14 4.84 8.57 7.49
CA GLY A 14 5.25 9.64 8.40
C GLY A 14 5.54 11.00 7.77
N TRP A 15 5.41 11.17 6.44
CA TRP A 15 5.89 12.41 5.77
C TRP A 15 4.93 13.06 4.76
N PHE A 16 3.67 12.64 4.71
CA PHE A 16 2.61 13.32 3.95
C PHE A 16 1.35 13.55 4.77
N ASN A 17 1.48 13.75 6.09
CA ASN A 17 0.35 14.22 6.88
C ASN A 17 0.30 15.75 6.78
N ASN A 18 -0.35 16.27 5.73
CA ASN A 18 -0.96 17.58 5.80
C ASN A 18 -2.48 17.41 5.67
N SER A 19 -3.15 17.70 6.79
CA SER A 19 -4.56 18.05 6.93
C SER A 19 -5.61 17.02 6.48
N SER A 20 -6.10 16.26 7.47
CA SER A 20 -7.53 16.07 7.78
C SER A 20 -8.51 15.80 6.62
N ARG A 21 -8.95 14.55 6.47
CA ARG A 21 -10.38 14.16 6.51
C ARG A 21 -10.56 12.65 6.27
N SER A 22 -11.31 12.05 7.19
CA SER A 22 -11.93 10.72 7.08
C SER A 22 -12.80 10.61 5.82
N GLY A 23 -12.79 9.45 5.18
CA GLY A 23 -13.69 9.12 4.07
C GLY A 23 -13.32 7.82 3.36
N TYR A 24 -13.85 6.70 3.85
CA TYR A 24 -13.94 5.44 3.11
C TYR A 24 -14.89 5.59 1.89
N LEU A 25 -14.61 4.86 0.82
CA LEU A 25 -15.47 4.56 -0.35
C LEU A 25 -15.80 5.73 -1.29
N ALA A 26 -14.92 5.95 -2.28
CA ALA A 26 -15.31 6.50 -3.58
C ALA A 26 -14.34 6.04 -4.68
N SER A 27 -14.89 5.66 -5.82
CA SER A 27 -14.18 5.29 -7.05
C SER A 27 -13.13 6.36 -7.37
N HIS A 28 -11.86 5.97 -7.42
CA HIS A 28 -10.76 6.92 -7.63
C HIS A 28 -10.89 7.70 -8.95
N CYS A 29 -11.57 7.14 -9.97
CA CYS A 29 -11.87 7.86 -11.22
C CYS A 29 -13.04 8.86 -11.11
N GLU A 30 -14.08 8.59 -10.31
CA GLU A 30 -15.23 9.51 -10.15
C GLU A 30 -14.91 10.69 -9.23
N LEU A 31 -13.99 10.51 -8.27
CA LEU A 31 -13.49 11.62 -7.44
C LEU A 31 -12.68 12.66 -8.24
N LEU A 32 -12.26 12.31 -9.46
CA LEU A 32 -11.53 13.18 -10.37
C LEU A 32 -12.43 13.87 -11.40
N SER A 33 -13.72 13.53 -11.47
CA SER A 33 -14.56 13.88 -12.61
C SER A 33 -15.57 15.01 -12.38
N GLU A 34 -15.22 16.11 -11.66
CA GLU A 34 -15.71 17.47 -11.99
C GLU A 34 -15.38 18.57 -10.95
N THR A 35 -15.13 18.27 -9.67
CA THR A 35 -15.03 19.33 -8.63
C THR A 35 -13.63 19.59 -8.06
N ARG A 36 -12.56 18.94 -8.55
CA ARG A 36 -11.19 19.17 -8.06
C ARG A 36 -10.14 19.41 -9.15
N THR A 37 -10.54 19.52 -10.42
CA THR A 37 -9.61 19.74 -11.54
C THR A 37 -8.83 21.06 -11.40
N SER A 38 -9.37 22.05 -10.68
CA SER A 38 -8.70 23.33 -10.40
C SER A 38 -7.74 23.29 -9.20
N LEU A 39 -7.75 22.24 -8.36
CA LEU A 39 -6.88 22.13 -7.19
C LEU A 39 -5.63 21.27 -7.43
N PHE A 40 -5.59 20.49 -8.51
CA PHE A 40 -4.48 19.58 -8.84
C PHE A 40 -3.71 20.01 -10.11
N HIS A 41 -3.53 21.32 -10.30
CA HIS A 41 -2.62 21.85 -11.33
C HIS A 41 -1.13 21.59 -11.04
N ALA A 42 -0.80 20.96 -9.92
CA ALA A 42 0.53 20.44 -9.64
C ALA A 42 0.51 18.91 -9.76
N ALA A 43 1.42 18.36 -10.56
CA ALA A 43 1.65 16.92 -10.68
C ALA A 43 1.86 16.30 -9.29
N GLY A 44 0.80 15.76 -8.69
CA GLY A 44 0.81 15.16 -7.37
C GLY A 44 0.94 13.64 -7.47
N ALA A 45 1.81 13.06 -6.64
CA ALA A 45 1.84 11.61 -6.47
C ALA A 45 0.70 11.17 -5.55
N ILE A 46 -0.02 10.12 -5.95
CA ILE A 46 -1.07 9.49 -5.15
C ILE A 46 -0.57 8.12 -4.71
N LYS A 47 -0.74 7.79 -3.43
CA LYS A 47 -0.44 6.48 -2.85
C LYS A 47 -1.74 5.72 -2.62
N THR A 48 -1.78 4.46 -3.02
CA THR A 48 -2.92 3.58 -2.79
C THR A 48 -2.46 2.14 -2.52
N HIS A 49 -3.30 1.37 -1.83
CA HIS A 49 -3.13 -0.07 -1.58
C HIS A 49 -4.23 -0.89 -2.28
N MET A 50 -4.92 -0.29 -3.25
CA MET A 50 -6.03 -0.93 -3.97
C MET A 50 -5.54 -1.95 -4.99
N LEU A 51 -6.37 -2.98 -5.21
CA LEU A 51 -6.21 -3.93 -6.29
C LEU A 51 -6.21 -3.24 -7.65
N TYR A 52 -5.56 -3.86 -8.64
CA TYR A 52 -5.68 -3.41 -10.01
C TYR A 52 -7.12 -3.60 -10.51
N ASP A 53 -7.70 -2.53 -11.06
CA ASP A 53 -9.04 -2.52 -11.64
C ASP A 53 -9.04 -1.59 -12.85
N GLU A 54 -9.17 -2.16 -14.05
CA GLU A 54 -9.12 -1.42 -15.31
C GLU A 54 -10.07 -0.22 -15.34
N LYS A 55 -11.24 -0.33 -14.69
CA LYS A 55 -12.24 0.76 -14.65
C LYS A 55 -11.77 1.96 -13.81
N ARG A 56 -10.81 1.74 -12.92
CA ARG A 56 -10.23 2.75 -12.02
C ARG A 56 -8.85 3.23 -12.48
N MET A 57 -8.32 2.65 -13.55
CA MET A 57 -7.03 3.05 -14.10
C MET A 57 -7.21 4.07 -15.23
N CYS A 58 -6.28 5.02 -15.30
CA CYS A 58 -6.19 6.08 -16.28
C CYS A 58 -5.00 5.75 -17.19
N PRO A 59 -5.21 5.56 -18.50
CA PRO A 59 -4.14 5.23 -19.45
C PRO A 59 -3.00 6.26 -19.48
N GLU A 60 -3.31 7.53 -19.20
CA GLU A 60 -2.35 8.65 -19.19
C GLU A 60 -1.51 8.72 -17.91
N ALA A 61 -1.95 8.06 -16.84
CA ALA A 61 -1.26 8.04 -15.56
C ALA A 61 -0.09 7.03 -15.58
N LYS A 62 0.94 7.32 -14.78
CA LYS A 62 2.07 6.42 -14.54
C LYS A 62 1.91 5.75 -13.19
N TYR A 63 2.11 4.44 -13.15
CA TYR A 63 1.93 3.61 -11.98
C TYR A 63 3.26 3.04 -11.50
N VAL A 64 3.48 3.04 -10.19
CA VAL A 64 4.61 2.34 -9.56
C VAL A 64 4.03 1.32 -8.61
N CYS A 65 4.22 0.04 -8.92
CA CYS A 65 3.79 -1.07 -8.07
C CYS A 65 5.02 -1.65 -7.36
N VAL A 66 4.96 -1.72 -6.02
CA VAL A 66 6.06 -2.26 -5.20
C VAL A 66 5.66 -3.62 -4.67
N MET A 67 6.41 -4.64 -5.06
CA MET A 67 6.23 -6.03 -4.63
C MET A 67 7.29 -6.41 -3.60
N ARG A 68 6.90 -7.14 -2.54
CA ARG A 68 7.82 -7.57 -1.47
C ARG A 68 7.61 -9.05 -1.16
N ASN A 69 8.54 -9.66 -0.45
CA ASN A 69 8.35 -11.01 0.07
C ASN A 69 7.14 -11.01 1.05
N PRO A 70 6.14 -11.88 0.88
CA PRO A 70 4.97 -11.93 1.76
C PRO A 70 5.31 -12.15 3.24
N PHE A 71 6.38 -12.91 3.55
CA PHE A 71 6.82 -13.12 4.92
C PHE A 71 7.29 -11.81 5.57
N ASP A 72 8.08 -11.03 4.81
CA ASP A 72 8.57 -9.73 5.27
C ASP A 72 7.43 -8.70 5.37
N CYS A 73 6.44 -8.78 4.46
CA CYS A 73 5.22 -7.98 4.53
C CYS A 73 4.43 -8.28 5.79
N CYS A 74 4.17 -9.56 6.08
CA CYS A 74 3.40 -9.99 7.24
C CYS A 74 4.01 -9.46 8.55
N VAL A 75 5.32 -9.61 8.74
CA VAL A 75 6.02 -9.09 9.94
C VAL A 75 5.92 -7.57 10.02
N SER A 76 6.13 -6.88 8.89
CA SER A 76 6.01 -5.42 8.84
C SER A 76 4.59 -4.95 9.18
N PHE A 77 3.57 -5.70 8.75
CA PHE A 77 2.17 -5.33 8.90
C PHE A 77 1.64 -5.64 10.30
N TYR A 78 2.12 -6.71 10.93
CA TYR A 78 1.93 -6.98 12.35
C TYR A 78 2.37 -5.77 13.21
N HIS A 79 3.58 -5.26 12.98
CA HIS A 79 4.06 -4.10 13.73
C HIS A 79 3.27 -2.81 13.43
N HIS A 80 2.74 -2.66 12.21
CA HIS A 80 1.83 -1.56 11.86
C HIS A 80 0.53 -1.64 12.67
N TYR A 81 -0.09 -2.82 12.74
CA TYR A 81 -1.29 -3.07 13.54
C TYR A 81 -1.07 -2.81 15.04
N LYS A 82 0.11 -3.18 15.56
CA LYS A 82 0.49 -2.89 16.96
C LYS A 82 0.75 -1.40 17.22
N MET A 83 1.17 -0.65 16.19
CA MET A 83 1.52 0.76 16.31
C MET A 83 0.29 1.68 16.30
N TYR A 84 -0.76 1.31 15.57
CA TYR A 84 -1.94 2.14 15.39
C TYR A 84 -3.15 1.59 16.16
N PRO A 85 -3.61 2.29 17.21
CA PRO A 85 -4.77 1.87 18.02
C PRO A 85 -6.08 1.69 17.24
N ILE A 86 -6.18 2.27 16.05
CA ILE A 86 -7.36 2.15 15.18
C ILE A 86 -7.70 0.69 14.83
N TYR A 87 -6.70 -0.19 14.84
CA TYR A 87 -6.88 -1.60 14.52
C TYR A 87 -7.31 -2.44 15.74
N GLY A 88 -7.30 -1.88 16.96
CA GLY A 88 -7.68 -2.60 18.19
C GLY A 88 -6.86 -3.87 18.46
N PHE A 89 -5.64 -3.95 17.92
CA PHE A 89 -4.78 -5.14 17.93
C PHE A 89 -3.60 -5.00 18.90
N GLU A 90 -3.67 -4.07 19.85
CA GLU A 90 -2.54 -3.71 20.73
C GLU A 90 -2.04 -4.88 21.58
N ASN A 91 -2.94 -5.81 21.94
CA ASN A 91 -2.62 -7.00 22.75
C ASN A 91 -2.57 -8.31 21.94
N GLY A 92 -2.77 -8.26 20.62
CA GLY A 92 -2.73 -9.44 19.75
C GLY A 92 -1.32 -10.02 19.63
N THR A 93 -1.24 -11.34 19.45
CA THR A 93 0.02 -12.06 19.21
C THR A 93 0.38 -12.06 17.72
N PHE A 94 1.61 -12.48 17.39
CA PHE A 94 2.01 -12.60 15.99
C PHE A 94 1.26 -13.75 15.30
N GLU A 95 1.00 -14.84 16.01
CA GLU A 95 0.26 -16.00 15.54
C GLU A 95 -1.17 -15.63 15.15
N ASP A 96 -1.86 -14.85 15.99
CA ASP A 96 -3.19 -14.32 15.68
C ASP A 96 -3.16 -13.46 14.42
N PHE A 97 -2.16 -12.60 14.29
CA PHE A 97 -2.02 -11.74 13.11
C PHE A 97 -1.71 -12.52 11.85
N LEU A 98 -0.86 -13.55 11.94
CA LEU A 98 -0.53 -14.41 10.82
C LEU A 98 -1.79 -15.10 10.28
N GLN A 99 -2.68 -15.55 11.17
CA GLN A 99 -3.95 -16.11 10.75
C GLN A 99 -4.81 -15.09 10.00
N LEU A 100 -4.98 -13.88 10.55
CA LEU A 100 -5.70 -12.79 9.86
C LEU A 100 -5.09 -12.47 8.50
N PHE A 101 -3.77 -12.41 8.40
CA PHE A 101 -3.05 -12.13 7.17
C PHE A 101 -3.27 -13.22 6.11
N LEU A 102 -3.30 -14.49 6.51
CA LEU A 102 -3.54 -15.63 5.62
C LEU A 102 -5.01 -15.75 5.19
N GLU A 103 -5.94 -15.32 6.04
CA GLU A 103 -7.37 -15.26 5.73
C GLU A 103 -7.74 -14.01 4.91
N GLY A 104 -6.80 -13.07 4.75
CA GLY A 104 -7.03 -11.79 4.09
C GLY A 104 -7.91 -10.83 4.90
N ASP A 105 -8.16 -11.11 6.19
CA ASP A 105 -8.93 -10.27 7.11
C ASP A 105 -8.05 -9.18 7.74
N VAL A 106 -7.38 -8.44 6.86
CA VAL A 106 -6.53 -7.30 7.18
C VAL A 106 -6.90 -6.10 6.31
N ASP A 107 -6.46 -4.92 6.73
CA ASP A 107 -6.66 -3.68 6.00
C ASP A 107 -5.97 -3.77 4.64
N GLY A 108 -6.72 -3.53 3.57
CA GLY A 108 -6.26 -3.76 2.20
C GLY A 108 -6.54 -5.17 1.65
N GLY A 109 -7.08 -6.09 2.44
CA GLY A 109 -7.53 -7.42 2.01
C GLY A 109 -6.38 -8.41 1.82
N ASP A 110 -6.63 -9.43 0.99
CA ASP A 110 -5.65 -10.49 0.73
C ASP A 110 -4.43 -9.99 -0.06
N TYR A 111 -3.25 -10.32 0.46
CA TYR A 111 -1.98 -9.90 -0.13
C TYR A 111 -1.74 -10.54 -1.51
N PHE A 112 -2.12 -11.81 -1.68
CA PHE A 112 -1.90 -12.52 -2.92
C PHE A 112 -2.83 -12.02 -4.01
N ASP A 113 -4.08 -11.68 -3.69
CA ASP A 113 -5.01 -11.03 -4.61
C ASP A 113 -4.45 -9.69 -5.11
N HIS A 114 -3.89 -8.88 -4.21
CA HIS A 114 -3.20 -7.65 -4.61
C HIS A 114 -2.04 -7.94 -5.57
N LEU A 115 -1.15 -8.87 -5.21
CA LEU A 115 -0.02 -9.22 -6.06
C LEU A 115 -0.47 -9.77 -7.43
N LEU A 116 -1.43 -10.69 -7.45
CA LEU A 116 -1.94 -11.36 -8.64
C LEU A 116 -2.74 -10.41 -9.53
N SER A 117 -3.39 -9.39 -8.97
CA SER A 117 -4.06 -8.35 -9.75
C SER A 117 -3.06 -7.47 -10.52
N TRP A 118 -1.94 -7.09 -9.89
CA TRP A 118 -0.94 -6.18 -10.49
C TRP A 118 0.12 -6.91 -11.33
N TYR A 119 0.45 -8.16 -11.02
CA TYR A 119 1.56 -8.89 -11.66
C TYR A 119 1.42 -9.11 -13.18
N PRO A 120 0.21 -9.34 -13.75
CA PRO A 120 0.02 -9.41 -15.19
C PRO A 120 0.43 -8.12 -15.92
N HIS A 121 0.23 -6.96 -15.28
CA HIS A 121 0.46 -5.61 -15.83
C HIS A 121 1.89 -5.12 -15.66
N ARG A 122 2.80 -5.93 -15.09
CA ARG A 122 4.17 -5.51 -14.78
C ARG A 122 5.03 -5.07 -15.98
N ASN A 123 4.59 -5.42 -17.19
CA ASN A 123 5.26 -5.08 -18.45
C ASN A 123 4.53 -3.99 -19.24
N ASP A 124 3.44 -3.43 -18.70
CA ASP A 124 2.68 -2.38 -19.36
C ASP A 124 3.53 -1.10 -19.41
N SER A 125 3.42 -0.36 -20.52
CA SER A 125 4.30 0.80 -20.78
C SER A 125 4.22 1.93 -19.75
N ASN A 126 3.10 1.99 -19.01
CA ASN A 126 2.84 2.98 -17.97
C ASN A 126 2.94 2.41 -16.55
N VAL A 127 3.41 1.15 -16.37
CA VAL A 127 3.56 0.50 -15.06
C VAL A 127 5.03 0.16 -14.80
N LEU A 128 5.54 0.61 -13.66
CA LEU A 128 6.85 0.25 -13.14
C LEU A 128 6.70 -0.70 -11.95
N CYS A 129 7.03 -1.98 -12.14
CA CYS A 129 7.07 -2.95 -11.04
C CYS A 129 8.45 -3.01 -10.40
N LEU A 130 8.51 -2.69 -9.10
CA LEU A 130 9.72 -2.70 -8.30
C LEU A 130 9.66 -3.81 -7.26
N ARG A 131 10.75 -4.54 -7.06
CA ARG A 131 10.86 -5.50 -5.96
C ARG A 131 11.57 -4.84 -4.79
N PHE A 132 11.06 -5.03 -3.58
CA PHE A 132 11.61 -4.40 -2.39
C PHE A 132 13.10 -4.75 -2.15
N VAL A 133 13.49 -5.99 -2.44
CA VAL A 133 14.89 -6.43 -2.32
C VAL A 133 15.84 -5.62 -3.22
N SER A 134 15.37 -5.11 -4.36
CA SER A 134 16.17 -4.30 -5.28
C SER A 134 16.58 -2.93 -4.72
N PHE A 135 15.98 -2.47 -3.61
CA PHE A 135 16.39 -1.22 -2.96
C PHE A 135 17.48 -1.41 -1.90
N LEU A 136 17.80 -2.65 -1.56
CA LEU A 136 18.76 -3.00 -0.52
C LEU A 136 20.10 -3.49 -1.08
N THR A 137 20.24 -3.52 -2.41
CA THR A 137 21.40 -4.00 -3.17
C THR A 137 21.85 -2.94 -4.15
#